data_AF-A0A2P6TKC5-F1
#
_entry.id   AF-A0A2P6TKC5-F1
#
_cell.length_a   1.000
_cell.length_b   1.000
_cell.length_c   1.000
_cell.angle_alpha   90.00
_cell.angle_beta   90.00
_cell.angle_gamma   90.00
#
_symmetry.space_group_name_H-M   'P 1'
#
loop_
_entity.id
_entity.type
_entity.pdbx_description
1 polymer ?
#
loop_
_entity_poly.entity_id
_entity_poly.type
_entity_poly.pdbx_seq_one_letter_code
_entity_poly.pdbx_strand_id
1 'polypeptide(L)'
;MGLEGAKSGAFIIRFLELITAIVAFSTVVDYDESSRIKFVMFTGITGFVLAFFFMVFYVVGVRAARGTISLVLDLIWTIFWLAAAACASAVLSDGLDTSRMKASVAFSWISFFLWIGSTIISFQDMRGGTTGPPPASGPQIPNSSVSMV
;
A
#
# COMPACT_ATOMS: atom_id res chain seq x y z
N MET A 1 -25.46 -0.51 -7.91
CA MET A 1 -24.14 -0.89 -7.35
C MET A 1 -23.15 0.21 -7.69
N GLY A 2 -23.08 1.25 -6.86
CA GLY A 2 -22.31 2.46 -7.15
C GLY A 2 -20.80 2.22 -7.05
N LEU A 3 -20.14 2.24 -8.21
CA LEU A 3 -18.68 2.28 -8.36
C LEU A 3 -18.12 3.71 -8.28
N GLU A 4 -18.85 4.67 -7.72
CA GLU A 4 -18.60 6.09 -8.01
C GLU A 4 -17.76 6.88 -7.00
N GLY A 5 -17.66 6.47 -5.73
CA GLY A 5 -17.06 7.37 -4.71
C GLY A 5 -15.65 7.03 -4.23
N ALA A 6 -15.16 5.81 -4.49
CA ALA A 6 -14.21 5.16 -3.57
C ALA A 6 -12.96 4.52 -4.22
N LYS A 7 -12.71 4.66 -5.52
CA LYS A 7 -11.95 3.61 -6.24
C LYS A 7 -10.88 4.01 -7.29
N SER A 8 -10.60 5.29 -7.55
CA SER A 8 -9.56 5.65 -8.55
C SER A 8 -8.17 5.91 -7.94
N GLY A 9 -8.05 6.86 -7.00
CA GLY A 9 -6.74 7.28 -6.47
C GLY A 9 -5.99 6.21 -5.68
N ALA A 10 -6.62 5.58 -4.68
CA ALA A 10 -5.98 4.54 -3.86
C ALA A 10 -5.54 3.34 -4.70
N PHE A 11 -6.36 2.92 -5.67
CA PHE A 11 -6.02 1.85 -6.59
C PHE A 11 -4.83 2.22 -7.49
N ILE A 12 -4.83 3.43 -8.05
CA ILE A 12 -3.72 3.94 -8.88
C ILE A 12 -2.42 3.98 -8.07
N ILE A 13 -2.45 4.44 -6.81
CA ILE A 13 -1.25 4.46 -5.97
C ILE A 13 -0.75 3.04 -5.70
N ARG A 14 -1.61 2.09 -5.34
CA ARG A 14 -1.21 0.68 -5.16
C ARG A 14 -0.62 0.07 -6.44
N PHE A 15 -1.18 0.43 -7.59
CA PHE A 15 -0.67 -0.01 -8.89
C PHE A 15 0.70 0.59 -9.22
N LEU A 16 0.92 1.87 -8.92
CA LEU A 16 2.22 2.51 -9.07
C LEU A 16 3.25 1.95 -8.08
N GLU A 17 2.87 1.68 -6.84
CA GLU A 17 3.71 0.99 -5.85
C GLU A 17 4.15 -0.37 -6.38
N LEU A 18 3.23 -1.12 -6.99
CA LEU A 18 3.49 -2.43 -7.57
C LEU A 18 4.48 -2.37 -8.73
N ILE A 19 4.29 -1.45 -9.70
CA ILE A 19 5.23 -1.27 -10.82
C ILE A 19 6.60 -0.84 -10.32
N THR A 20 6.64 0.14 -9.43
CA THR A 20 7.88 0.73 -8.94
C THR A 20 8.67 -0.28 -8.11
N ALA A 21 7.98 -1.11 -7.31
CA ALA A 21 8.58 -2.26 -6.65
C ALA A 21 9.21 -3.21 -7.67
N ILE A 22 8.46 -3.70 -8.68
CA ILE A 22 9.00 -4.62 -9.69
C ILE A 22 10.29 -4.07 -10.33
N VAL A 23 10.29 -2.79 -10.73
CA VAL A 23 11.46 -2.17 -11.36
C VAL A 23 12.64 -2.07 -10.38
N ALA A 24 12.40 -1.66 -9.14
CA ALA A 24 13.44 -1.55 -8.10
C ALA A 24 14.14 -2.91 -7.85
N PHE A 25 13.42 -4.03 -7.89
CA PHE A 25 13.99 -5.37 -7.60
C PHE A 25 14.50 -6.12 -8.84
N SER A 26 13.95 -5.85 -10.04
CA SER A 26 14.36 -6.51 -11.28
C SER A 26 15.85 -6.36 -11.60
N THR A 27 16.46 -5.27 -11.14
CA THR A 27 17.87 -4.92 -11.35
C THR A 27 18.80 -5.48 -10.28
N VAL A 28 18.24 -5.93 -9.16
CA VAL A 28 18.96 -6.34 -7.96
C VAL A 28 19.14 -7.87 -7.91
N VAL A 29 18.26 -8.63 -8.59
CA VAL A 29 18.31 -10.11 -8.71
C VAL A 29 19.66 -10.63 -9.19
N ASP A 30 20.37 -9.86 -10.00
CA ASP A 30 21.68 -10.24 -10.54
C ASP A 30 22.80 -10.24 -9.46
N TYR A 31 22.55 -9.76 -8.24
CA TYR A 31 23.57 -9.53 -7.20
C TYR A 31 23.27 -10.30 -5.90
N ASP A 32 23.39 -11.63 -5.89
CA ASP A 32 22.99 -12.48 -4.73
C ASP A 32 24.04 -12.59 -3.60
N GLU A 33 25.21 -11.98 -3.73
CA GLU A 33 26.30 -12.19 -2.75
C GLU A 33 26.23 -11.28 -1.51
N SER A 34 25.44 -10.20 -1.54
CA SER A 34 25.39 -9.22 -0.44
C SER A 34 24.14 -9.35 0.43
N SER A 35 24.33 -9.40 1.76
CA SER A 35 23.21 -9.41 2.74
C SER A 35 22.34 -8.16 2.66
N ARG A 36 22.94 -7.02 2.30
CA ARG A 36 22.24 -5.75 2.06
C ARG A 36 21.27 -5.84 0.91
N ILE A 37 21.71 -6.49 -0.18
CA ILE A 37 20.91 -6.71 -1.38
C ILE A 37 19.75 -7.68 -1.07
N LYS A 38 20.00 -8.74 -0.29
CA LYS A 38 18.95 -9.67 0.16
C LYS A 38 17.87 -8.97 0.98
N PHE A 39 18.25 -8.02 1.85
CA PHE A 39 17.28 -7.23 2.61
C PHE A 39 16.43 -6.31 1.71
N VAL A 40 17.06 -5.68 0.71
CA VAL A 40 16.35 -4.87 -0.29
C VAL A 40 15.36 -5.76 -1.05
N MET A 41 15.79 -6.90 -1.59
CA MET A 41 14.91 -7.87 -2.26
C MET A 41 13.74 -8.33 -1.38
N PHE A 42 14.02 -8.68 -0.12
CA PHE A 42 13.00 -9.10 0.83
C PHE A 42 11.92 -8.02 0.96
N THR A 43 12.32 -6.79 1.29
CA THR A 43 11.42 -5.64 1.46
C THR A 43 10.57 -5.40 0.21
N GLY A 44 11.17 -5.65 -0.94
CA GLY A 44 10.53 -5.53 -2.22
C GLY A 44 9.46 -6.52 -2.55
N ILE A 45 9.82 -7.80 -2.49
CA ILE A 45 8.91 -8.90 -2.78
C ILE A 45 7.75 -8.87 -1.80
N THR A 46 8.03 -8.65 -0.52
CA THR A 46 6.98 -8.58 0.50
C THR A 46 6.10 -7.34 0.33
N GLY A 47 6.67 -6.18 -0.07
CA GLY A 47 5.90 -4.98 -0.41
C GLY A 47 5.01 -5.16 -1.64
N PHE A 48 5.51 -5.84 -2.67
CA PHE A 48 4.74 -6.22 -3.86
C PHE A 48 3.55 -7.10 -3.48
N VAL A 49 3.79 -8.15 -2.67
CA VAL A 49 2.73 -9.07 -2.22
C VAL A 49 1.68 -8.33 -1.40
N LEU A 50 2.08 -7.46 -0.48
CA LEU A 50 1.17 -6.64 0.32
C LEU A 50 0.34 -5.70 -0.56
N ALA A 51 0.96 -4.96 -1.47
CA ALA A 51 0.27 -4.05 -2.39
C ALA A 51 -0.76 -4.81 -3.25
N PHE A 52 -0.40 -5.99 -3.75
CA PHE A 52 -1.32 -6.86 -4.50
C PHE A 52 -2.52 -7.30 -3.65
N PHE A 53 -2.29 -7.78 -2.42
CA PHE A 53 -3.39 -8.18 -1.52
C PHE A 53 -4.32 -7.00 -1.19
N PHE A 54 -3.77 -5.83 -0.89
CA PHE A 54 -4.56 -4.63 -0.66
C PHE A 54 -5.36 -4.24 -1.90
N MET A 55 -4.76 -4.30 -3.09
CA MET A 55 -5.45 -4.03 -4.36
C MET A 55 -6.67 -4.95 -4.54
N VAL A 56 -6.50 -6.25 -4.33
CA VAL A 56 -7.61 -7.23 -4.39
C VAL A 56 -8.69 -6.90 -3.36
N PHE A 57 -8.31 -6.61 -2.12
CA PHE A 57 -9.27 -6.25 -1.07
C PHE A 57 -10.02 -4.94 -1.37
N TYR A 58 -9.38 -3.96 -1.99
CA TYR A 58 -10.03 -2.73 -2.44
C TYR A 58 -11.04 -2.98 -3.56
N VAL A 59 -10.74 -3.89 -4.49
CA VAL A 59 -11.65 -4.28 -5.58
C VAL A 59 -12.88 -4.99 -5.02
N VAL A 60 -12.68 -5.98 -4.15
CA VAL A 60 -13.73 -6.79 -3.50
C VAL A 60 -14.54 -5.97 -2.49
N GLY A 61 -14.02 -4.84 -2.02
CA GLY A 61 -14.72 -3.96 -1.08
C GLY A 61 -14.70 -4.45 0.36
N VAL A 62 -13.65 -5.19 0.74
CA VAL A 62 -13.48 -5.70 2.11
C VAL A 62 -13.29 -4.53 3.07
N ARG A 63 -14.22 -4.36 4.01
CA ARG A 63 -14.20 -3.25 4.98
C ARG A 63 -12.96 -3.26 5.87
N ALA A 64 -12.45 -4.45 6.24
CA ALA A 64 -11.25 -4.57 7.07
C ALA A 64 -9.97 -4.05 6.39
N ALA A 65 -9.95 -3.97 5.05
CA ALA A 65 -8.85 -3.38 4.29
C ALA A 65 -8.92 -1.84 4.23
N ARG A 66 -9.96 -1.23 4.81
CA ARG A 66 -10.17 0.22 4.87
C ARG A 66 -10.28 0.64 6.33
N GLY A 67 -9.18 1.13 6.90
CA GLY A 67 -9.15 1.59 8.29
C GLY A 67 -7.80 1.37 8.97
N THR A 68 -7.83 1.22 10.30
CA THR A 68 -6.63 1.20 11.15
C THR A 68 -5.62 0.12 10.77
N ILE A 69 -6.08 -1.07 10.37
CA ILE A 69 -5.19 -2.17 9.99
C ILE A 69 -4.38 -1.81 8.72
N SER A 70 -5.04 -1.24 7.70
CA SER A 70 -4.35 -0.78 6.48
C SER A 70 -3.34 0.31 6.80
N LEU A 71 -3.72 1.27 7.65
CA LEU A 71 -2.83 2.36 8.05
C LEU A 71 -1.60 1.86 8.79
N VAL A 72 -1.76 0.93 9.74
CA VAL A 72 -0.63 0.36 10.50
C VAL A 72 0.30 -0.40 9.57
N LEU A 73 -0.25 -1.20 8.65
CA LEU A 73 0.57 -1.93 7.67
C LEU A 73 1.30 -0.96 6.73
N ASP A 74 0.65 0.08 6.22
CA ASP A 74 1.28 1.09 5.36
C ASP A 74 2.39 1.85 6.09
N LEU A 75 2.17 2.21 7.36
CA LEU A 75 3.15 2.92 8.17
C LEU A 75 4.39 2.05 8.44
N ILE A 76 4.18 0.80 8.87
CA ILE A 76 5.29 -0.16 9.06
C ILE A 76 6.06 -0.30 7.77
N TRP A 77 5.35 -0.49 6.65
CA TRP A 77 5.99 -0.75 5.37
C TRP A 77 6.75 0.46 4.81
N THR A 78 6.26 1.67 5.07
CA THR A 78 6.97 2.91 4.77
C THR A 78 8.34 2.97 5.46
N ILE A 79 8.43 2.52 6.71
CA ILE A 79 9.70 2.45 7.46
C ILE A 79 10.64 1.41 6.83
N PHE A 80 10.12 0.25 6.46
CA PHE A 80 10.91 -0.77 5.77
C PHE A 80 11.46 -0.26 4.43
N TRP A 81 10.67 0.47 3.65
CA TRP A 81 11.13 1.07 2.40
C TRP A 81 12.19 2.15 2.59
N LEU A 82 12.08 2.96 3.65
CA LEU A 82 13.13 3.92 3.99
C LEU A 82 14.46 3.20 4.27
N ALA A 83 14.42 2.13 5.07
CA ALA A 83 15.60 1.33 5.37
C ALA A 83 16.17 0.66 4.11
N ALA A 84 15.31 0.12 3.24
CA ALA A 84 15.74 -0.50 1.98
C ALA A 84 16.37 0.52 1.02
N ALA A 85 15.79 1.72 0.88
CA ALA A 85 16.32 2.78 0.04
C ALA A 85 17.69 3.28 0.55
N ALA A 86 17.83 3.46 1.87
CA ALA A 86 19.12 3.80 2.48
C ALA A 86 20.17 2.70 2.28
N CYS A 87 19.77 1.43 2.41
CA CYS A 87 20.63 0.28 2.18
C CYS A 87 21.11 0.20 0.72
N ALA A 88 20.20 0.39 -0.24
CA ALA A 88 20.52 0.42 -1.66
C ALA A 88 21.49 1.58 -1.99
N SER A 89 21.27 2.77 -1.42
CA SER A 89 22.18 3.91 -1.55
C SER A 89 23.58 3.59 -1.01
N ALA A 90 23.68 2.88 0.12
CA ALA A 90 24.96 2.48 0.69
C ALA A 90 25.70 1.46 -0.20
N VAL A 91 24.97 0.52 -0.84
CA VAL A 91 25.58 -0.41 -1.80
C VAL A 91 26.11 0.34 -3.03
N LEU A 92 25.41 1.37 -3.49
CA LEU A 92 25.87 2.21 -4.60
C LEU A 92 27.14 3.00 -4.22
N SER A 93 27.25 3.50 -2.98
CA SER A 93 28.46 4.21 -2.52
C SER A 93 29.69 3.32 -2.34
N ASP A 94 29.49 2.02 -2.09
CA ASP A 94 30.57 1.05 -1.87
C ASP A 94 31.27 0.61 -3.19
N GLY A 95 30.90 1.20 -4.33
CA GLY A 95 31.64 1.04 -5.59
C GLY A 95 30.92 0.20 -6.65
N LEU A 96 29.69 -0.26 -6.41
CA LEU A 96 28.83 -0.89 -7.42
C LEU A 96 28.18 0.17 -8.33
N ASP A 97 29.03 0.94 -9.04
CA ASP A 97 28.60 2.01 -9.93
C ASP A 97 28.19 1.48 -11.32
N THR A 98 27.09 0.73 -11.36
CA THR A 98 26.44 0.35 -12.62
C THR A 98 25.20 1.21 -12.86
N SER A 99 24.89 1.50 -14.14
CA SER A 99 23.68 2.24 -14.52
C SER A 99 22.39 1.57 -14.02
N ARG A 100 22.40 0.22 -13.96
CA ARG A 100 21.30 -0.58 -13.40
C ARG A 100 21.11 -0.32 -11.90
N MET A 101 22.20 -0.24 -11.13
CA MET A 101 22.13 0.01 -9.70
C MET A 101 21.68 1.43 -9.40
N LYS A 102 22.17 2.43 -10.14
CA LYS A 102 21.69 3.82 -10.04
C LYS A 102 20.18 3.93 -10.28
N ALA A 103 19.66 3.24 -11.30
CA ALA A 103 18.23 3.17 -11.56
C ALA A 103 17.48 2.49 -10.40
N SER A 104 17.96 1.34 -9.92
CA SER A 104 17.38 0.63 -8.78
C SER A 104 17.22 1.50 -7.53
N VAL A 105 18.28 2.24 -7.18
CA VAL A 105 18.28 3.15 -6.03
C VAL A 105 17.25 4.26 -6.22
N ALA A 106 17.20 4.88 -7.41
CA ALA A 106 16.20 5.91 -7.71
C ALA A 106 14.77 5.38 -7.59
N PHE A 107 14.47 4.21 -8.16
CA PHE A 107 13.16 3.57 -8.04
C PHE A 107 12.82 3.18 -6.60
N SER A 108 13.83 2.79 -5.81
CA SER A 108 13.62 2.50 -4.38
C SER A 108 13.16 3.73 -3.60
N TRP A 109 13.75 4.90 -3.88
CA TRP A 109 13.31 6.17 -3.29
C TRP A 109 11.94 6.61 -3.78
N ILE A 110 11.63 6.43 -5.08
CA ILE A 110 10.29 6.70 -5.61
C ILE A 110 9.26 5.81 -4.91
N SER A 111 9.55 4.52 -4.73
CA SER A 111 8.68 3.60 -3.99
C SER A 111 8.46 4.08 -2.56
N PHE A 112 9.49 4.53 -1.86
CA PHE A 112 9.34 5.10 -0.52
C PHE A 112 8.33 6.27 -0.49
N PHE A 113 8.42 7.21 -1.44
CA PHE A 113 7.46 8.32 -1.53
C PHE A 113 6.05 7.86 -1.87
N LEU A 114 5.90 6.82 -2.69
CA LEU A 114 4.58 6.23 -2.98
C LEU A 114 3.95 5.63 -1.72
N TRP A 115 4.73 4.94 -0.89
CA TRP A 115 4.27 4.38 0.40
C TRP A 115 3.88 5.47 1.40
N ILE A 116 4.57 6.62 1.42
CA ILE A 116 4.11 7.81 2.16
C ILE A 116 2.74 8.25 1.64
N GLY A 117 2.58 8.35 0.32
CA GLY A 117 1.32 8.69 -0.31
C GLY A 117 0.17 7.75 0.09
N SER A 118 0.41 6.44 0.06
CA SER A 118 -0.58 5.45 0.51
C SER A 118 -0.90 5.58 2.00
N THR A 119 0.10 5.82 2.85
CA THR A 119 -0.11 6.04 4.28
C THR A 119 -1.01 7.26 4.53
N ILE A 120 -0.82 8.35 3.79
CA ILE A 120 -1.65 9.56 3.89
C ILE A 120 -3.09 9.24 3.47
N ILE A 121 -3.30 8.52 2.37
CA ILE A 121 -4.65 8.12 1.93
C ILE A 121 -5.31 7.23 2.98
N SER A 122 -4.61 6.20 3.48
CA SER A 122 -5.11 5.33 4.54
C SER A 122 -5.47 6.10 5.82
N PHE A 123 -4.73 7.15 6.14
CA PHE A 123 -5.02 8.03 7.27
C PHE A 123 -6.28 8.89 7.02
N GLN A 124 -6.43 9.42 5.80
CA GLN A 124 -7.63 10.16 5.39
C GLN A 124 -8.87 9.27 5.39
N ASP A 125 -8.77 8.04 4.86
CA ASP A 125 -9.85 7.04 4.87
C ASP A 125 -10.27 6.70 6.31
N MET A 126 -9.32 6.57 7.24
CA MET A 126 -9.61 6.35 8.65
C MET A 126 -10.35 7.54 9.29
N ARG A 127 -9.99 8.78 8.95
CA ARG A 127 -10.62 10.00 9.47
C ARG A 127 -11.97 10.31 8.83
N GLY A 128 -12.17 9.96 7.57
CA GLY A 128 -13.37 10.26 6.79
C GLY A 128 -14.62 9.49 7.23
N GLY A 129 -14.48 8.50 8.13
CA GLY A 129 -15.61 7.81 8.74
C GLY A 129 -16.49 7.02 7.77
N THR A 130 -16.02 6.78 6.53
CA THR A 130 -16.68 5.97 5.49
C THR A 130 -16.70 4.49 5.88
N THR A 131 -17.37 4.19 6.98
CA THR A 131 -17.71 2.86 7.47
C THR A 131 -18.85 2.26 6.65
N GLY A 132 -18.69 2.23 5.33
CA GLY A 132 -19.61 1.56 4.41
C GLY A 132 -21.04 2.14 4.35
N PRO A 133 -21.90 1.59 3.46
CA PRO A 133 -23.31 1.90 3.50
C PRO A 133 -23.87 1.49 4.87
N PRO A 134 -24.85 2.27 5.41
CA PRO A 134 -25.43 2.01 6.72
C PRO A 134 -25.83 0.53 6.84
N PRO A 135 -25.69 -0.08 8.03
CA PRO A 135 -26.20 -1.42 8.24
C PRO A 135 -27.63 -1.45 7.70
N ALA A 136 -27.92 -2.42 6.82
CA ALA A 136 -29.25 -2.57 6.24
C ALA A 136 -30.23 -2.46 7.40
N SER A 137 -31.05 -1.41 7.37
CA SER A 137 -32.06 -1.17 8.38
C SER A 137 -32.80 -2.49 8.55
N GLY A 138 -32.63 -3.13 9.71
CA GLY A 138 -33.36 -4.35 10.03
C GLY A 138 -34.85 -4.09 9.79
N PRO A 139 -35.65 -5.13 9.54
CA PRO A 139 -37.06 -4.99 9.19
C PRO A 139 -37.71 -3.94 10.11
N GLN A 140 -38.12 -2.82 9.54
CA GLN A 140 -38.79 -1.76 10.29
C GLN A 140 -40.04 -2.39 10.88
N ILE A 141 -40.03 -2.66 12.18
CA ILE A 141 -41.23 -3.06 12.91
C ILE A 141 -42.21 -1.92 12.69
N PRO A 142 -43.35 -2.14 12.01
CA PRO A 142 -44.31 -1.08 11.74
C PRO A 142 -44.71 -0.48 13.09
N ASN A 143 -44.46 0.82 13.25
CA ASN A 143 -44.85 1.54 14.45
C ASN A 143 -46.37 1.65 14.44
N SER A 144 -47.05 0.64 14.97
CA SER A 144 -48.49 0.66 15.23
C SER A 144 -48.72 1.54 16.46
N SER A 145 -48.51 2.84 16.32
CA SER A 145 -49.06 3.81 17.24
C SER A 145 -50.58 3.76 17.07
N VAL A 146 -51.21 2.92 17.88
CA VAL A 146 -52.63 2.81 18.12
C VAL A 146 -53.15 4.18 18.50
N SER A 147 -53.93 4.78 17.61
CA SER A 147 -54.87 5.86 17.93
C SER A 147 -55.91 5.25 18.88
N MET A 148 -55.74 5.46 20.18
CA MET A 148 -56.86 5.35 21.11
C MET A 148 -57.65 6.65 21.02
N VAL A 149 -58.79 6.55 20.35
CA VAL A 149 -59.93 7.48 20.43
C VAL A 149 -60.52 7.41 21.83
#